data_AF-A0A496UF12-F1
#
_entry.id   AF-A0A496UF12-F1
#
_cell.length_a   1.000
_cell.length_b   1.000
_cell.length_c   1.000
_cell.angle_alpha   90.00
_cell.angle_beta   90.00
_cell.angle_gamma   90.00
#
_symmetry.space_group_name_H-M   'P 1'
#
loop_
_entity.id
_entity.type
_entity.pdbx_description
1 polymer ?
#
loop_
_entity_poly.entity_id
_entity_poly.type
_entity_poly.pdbx_seq_one_letter_code
_entity_poly.pdbx_strand_id
1 'polypeptide(L)' 'MEWIVKRQTALKVVNPILLLLALYQGVTGFFRMEMYTHFKAAHPIAGGLLLLFIAIHLTLNWPWVRSQFFKSRRVD' A
#
# COMPACT_ATOMS: atom_id res chain seq x y z
N MET A 1 -14.76 7.31 19.49
CA MET A 1 -13.28 7.43 19.58
C MET A 1 -12.56 6.12 19.29
N GLU A 2 -13.02 4.98 19.81
CA GLU A 2 -12.34 3.68 19.67
C GLU A 2 -12.02 3.27 18.22
N TRP A 3 -12.93 3.50 17.27
CA TRP A 3 -12.72 3.12 15.87
C TRP A 3 -11.60 3.93 15.18
N ILE A 4 -11.36 5.18 15.61
CA ILE A 4 -10.27 6.03 15.09
C ILE A 4 -8.92 5.48 15.56
N VAL A 5 -8.83 5.07 16.82
CA VAL A 5 -7.64 4.46 17.39
C VAL A 5 -7.33 3.13 16.68
N LYS A 6 -8.35 2.28 16.47
CA LYS A 6 -8.20 1.02 15.72
C LYS A 6 -7.71 1.26 14.29
N ARG A 7 -8.23 2.28 13.60
CA ARG A 7 -7.77 2.69 12.26
C ARG A 7 -6.31 3.14 12.25
N GLN A 8 -5.89 3.98 13.19
CA GLN A 8 -4.51 4.45 13.27
C GLN A 8 -3.54 3.30 13.56
N THR A 9 -3.91 2.39 14.45
CA THR A 9 -3.14 1.17 14.72
C THR A 9 -3.05 0.28 13.48
N ALA A 10 -4.15 0.09 12.75
CA ALA A 10 -4.13 -0.67 11.49
C ALA A 10 -3.20 -0.03 10.45
N LEU A 11 -3.20 1.30 10.30
CA LEU A 11 -2.27 1.99 9.39
C LEU A 11 -0.80 1.85 9.80
N LYS A 12 -0.48 1.81 11.11
CA LYS A 12 0.88 1.54 11.59
C LYS A 12 1.39 0.15 11.20
N VAL A 13 0.49 -0.80 10.95
CA VAL A 13 0.83 -2.15 10.47
C VAL A 13 0.85 -2.20 8.93
N VAL A 14 -0.16 -1.63 8.27
CA VAL A 14 -0.30 -1.67 6.81
C VAL A 14 0.85 -0.92 6.11
N ASN A 15 1.31 0.21 6.65
CA ASN A 15 2.36 1.02 6.03
C ASN A 15 3.71 0.30 5.89
N PRO A 16 4.29 -0.32 6.94
CA PRO A 16 5.53 -1.07 6.79
C PRO A 16 5.37 -2.30 5.89
N ILE A 17 4.21 -2.98 5.90
CA ILE A 17 3.95 -4.10 4.98
C ILE A 17 3.98 -3.61 3.52
N LEU A 18 3.34 -2.47 3.24
CA LEU A 18 3.38 -1.84 1.92
C LEU A 18 4.81 -1.50 1.48
N LEU A 19 5.61 -0.93 2.38
CA LEU A 19 7.02 -0.62 2.09
C LEU A 19 7.81 -1.88 1.73
N LEU A 20 7.67 -2.95 2.52
CA LEU A 20 8.37 -4.21 2.27
C LEU A 20 7.93 -4.85 0.94
N LEU A 21 6.63 -4.87 0.64
CA LEU A 21 6.11 -5.39 -0.62
C LEU A 21 6.58 -4.55 -1.81
N ALA A 22 6.61 -3.22 -1.68
CA ALA A 22 7.11 -2.33 -2.74
C ALA A 22 8.60 -2.54 -3.00
N LEU A 23 9.42 -2.65 -1.95
CA LEU A 23 10.84 -2.96 -2.07
C LEU A 23 11.06 -4.33 -2.71
N TYR A 24 10.29 -5.35 -2.30
CA TYR A 24 10.35 -6.67 -2.91
C TYR A 24 10.03 -6.62 -4.41
N GLN A 25 8.99 -5.87 -4.82
CA GLN A 25 8.66 -5.67 -6.23
C GLN A 25 9.76 -4.92 -6.99
N GLY A 26 10.34 -3.90 -6.38
CA GLY A 26 11.46 -3.15 -6.96
C GLY A 26 12.67 -4.05 -7.22
N VAL A 27 13.09 -4.82 -6.22
CA VAL A 27 14.23 -5.76 -6.33
C VAL A 27 13.92 -6.83 -7.38
N THR A 28 12.80 -7.55 -7.25
CA THR A 28 12.49 -8.67 -8.15
C THR A 28 12.16 -8.23 -9.58
N GLY A 29 11.60 -7.03 -9.75
CA GLY A 29 11.37 -6.42 -11.05
C GLY A 29 12.65 -5.90 -11.71
N PHE A 30 13.62 -5.41 -10.93
CA PHE A 30 14.90 -4.93 -11.43
C PHE A 30 15.84 -6.08 -11.83
N PHE A 31 15.94 -7.13 -11.00
CA PHE A 31 16.82 -8.29 -11.23
C PHE A 31 16.18 -9.42 -12.06
N ARG A 32 15.15 -9.08 -12.86
CA ARG A 32 14.24 -10.04 -13.50
C ARG A 32 14.92 -11.08 -14.39
N MET A 33 16.05 -10.72 -15.01
CA MET A 33 16.79 -11.58 -15.94
C MET A 33 17.74 -12.56 -15.24
N GLU A 34 18.37 -12.15 -14.13
CA GLU A 34 19.39 -12.96 -13.44
C GLU A 34 18.78 -13.95 -12.45
N MET A 35 17.59 -13.65 -11.91
CA MET A 35 16.98 -14.43 -10.83
C MET A 35 15.59 -14.97 -11.18
N TYR A 36 15.28 -15.09 -12.47
CA TYR A 36 13.96 -15.53 -12.94
C TYR A 36 13.49 -16.82 -12.27
N THR A 37 14.36 -17.82 -12.13
CA THR A 37 14.05 -19.11 -11.47
C THR A 37 13.67 -18.97 -10.00
N HIS A 38 14.23 -18.01 -9.28
CA HIS A 38 13.98 -17.81 -7.84
C HIS A 38 12.70 -17.01 -7.59
N PHE A 39 12.32 -16.13 -8.50
CA PHE A 39 11.20 -15.20 -8.30
C PHE A 39 9.98 -15.47 -9.19
N LYS A 40 10.03 -16.45 -10.10
CA LYS A 40 8.95 -16.75 -11.06
C LYS A 40 7.56 -16.87 -10.41
N ALA A 41 7.47 -17.55 -9.27
CA ALA A 41 6.20 -17.72 -8.54
C ALA A 41 5.97 -16.60 -7.50
N ALA A 42 7.02 -16.20 -6.79
CA ALA A 42 6.89 -15.28 -5.66
C ALA A 42 6.64 -13.82 -6.08
N HIS A 43 7.18 -13.36 -7.21
CA HIS A 43 6.95 -12.02 -7.75
C HIS A 43 5.47 -11.71 -8.01
N PRO A 44 4.72 -12.50 -8.82
CA PRO A 44 3.31 -12.22 -9.07
C PRO A 44 2.43 -12.36 -7.82
N ILE A 45 2.74 -13.30 -6.91
CA ILE A 45 2.01 -13.45 -5.64
C ILE A 45 2.19 -12.22 -4.75
N ALA A 46 3.45 -11.78 -4.56
CA ALA A 46 3.74 -10.57 -3.82
C ALA A 46 3.14 -9.32 -4.49
N GLY A 47 2.97 -9.34 -5.82
CA GLY A 47 2.35 -8.26 -6.57
C GLY A 47 0.85 -8.17 -6.28
N GLY A 48 0.17 -9.32 -6.24
CA GLY A 48 -1.22 -9.42 -5.80
C GLY A 48 -1.40 -8.94 -4.36
N LEU A 49 -0.51 -9.34 -3.45
CA LEU A 49 -0.53 -8.84 -2.06
C LEU A 49 -0.30 -7.34 -1.99
N LEU A 50 0.61 -6.78 -2.79
CA LEU A 50 0.84 -5.33 -2.83
C LEU A 50 -0.44 -4.59 -3.23
N LEU A 51 -1.13 -5.04 -4.28
CA LEU A 51 -2.39 -4.43 -4.73
C LEU A 51 -3.48 -4.51 -3.65
N LEU A 52 -3.61 -5.66 -2.98
CA LEU A 52 -4.56 -5.83 -1.87
C LEU A 52 -4.27 -4.83 -0.74
N PHE A 53 -3.01 -4.73 -0.30
CA PHE A 53 -2.64 -3.81 0.77
C PHE A 53 -2.75 -2.33 0.36
N ILE A 54 -2.56 -1.99 -0.92
CA ILE A 54 -2.82 -0.64 -1.44
C ILE A 54 -4.31 -0.32 -1.30
N ALA A 55 -5.21 -1.24 -1.67
CA ALA A 55 -6.65 -1.04 -1.53
C ALA A 55 -7.08 -0.88 -0.07
N ILE A 56 -6.53 -1.70 0.84
CA ILE A 56 -6.74 -1.56 2.28
C ILE A 56 -6.23 -0.21 2.78
N HIS A 57 -5.01 0.19 2.38
CA HIS A 57 -4.43 1.47 2.77
C HIS A 57 -5.29 2.64 2.31
N LEU A 58 -5.72 2.66 1.05
CA LEU A 58 -6.58 3.71 0.50
C LEU A 58 -7.93 3.78 1.22
N THR A 59 -8.53 2.63 1.51
CA THR A 59 -9.81 2.56 2.25
C THR A 59 -9.65 3.13 3.66
N LEU A 60 -8.60 2.72 4.38
CA LEU A 60 -8.29 3.27 5.69
C LEU A 60 -7.94 4.76 5.59
N ASN A 61 -7.25 5.21 4.56
CA ASN A 61 -6.83 6.61 4.41
C ASN A 61 -7.84 7.52 3.70
N TRP A 62 -9.01 6.99 3.32
CA TRP A 62 -10.00 7.71 2.52
C TRP A 62 -10.47 9.04 3.10
N PRO A 63 -10.70 9.20 4.43
CA PRO A 63 -11.08 10.50 4.99
C PRO A 63 -10.00 11.57 4.79
N TRP A 64 -8.72 11.20 4.83
CA TRP A 64 -7.62 12.10 4.56
C TRP A 64 -7.55 12.44 3.07
N VAL A 65 -7.66 11.44 2.18
CA VAL A 65 -7.72 11.67 0.72
C VAL A 65 -8.85 12.64 0.38
N ARG A 66 -10.05 12.43 0.94
CA ARG A 66 -11.19 13.32 0.74
C ARG A 66 -10.89 14.75 1.20
N SER A 67 -10.24 14.93 2.34
CA SER A 67 -9.96 16.26 2.89
C SER A 67 -8.90 17.03 2.11
N GLN A 68 -7.95 16.33 1.49
CA GLN A 68 -6.90 16.95 0.69
C GLN A 68 -7.35 17.26 -0.74
N PHE A 69 -8.07 16.33 -1.38
CA PHE A 69 -8.33 16.41 -2.82
C PHE A 69 -9.76 16.85 -3.17
N PHE A 70 -10.73 16.73 -2.25
CA PHE A 70 -12.15 16.96 -2.55
C PHE A 70 -12.78 18.09 -1.72
N LYS A 71 -11.99 18.80 -0.91
CA LYS A 71 -12.49 19.97 -0.18
C LYS A 71 -12.52 21.16 -1.13
N SER A 72 -13.72 21.53 -1.60
CA SER A 72 -13.92 22.75 -2.37
C SER A 72 -13.44 23.96 -1.55
N ARG A 73 -12.57 24.80 -2.12
CA ARG A 73 -12.28 26.12 -1.57
C ARG A 73 -13.61 26.86 -1.51
N ARG A 74 -14.12 27.10 -0.30
CA ARG A 74 -15.11 28.16 -0.11
C ARG A 74 -14.35 29.43 -0.50
N VAL A 75 -14.78 30.06 -1.59
CA VAL A 75 -14.32 31.40 -1.96
C VAL A 75 -15.24 32.32 -1.18
N ASP A 76 -14.76 32.78 -0.05
CA ASP A 76 -15.35 33.88 0.73
C ASP A 76 -15.10 35.21 0.01
#